data_AF-A0A848GGN5-F1
#
_entry.id   AF-A0A848GGN5-F1
#
_cell.length_a   1.000
_cell.length_b   1.000
_cell.length_c   1.000
_cell.angle_alpha   90.00
_cell.angle_beta   90.00
_cell.angle_gamma   90.00
#
_symmetry.space_group_name_H-M   'P 1'
#
loop_
_entity.id
_entity.type
_entity.pdbx_description
1 polymer ?
#
loop_
_entity_poly.entity_id
_entity_poly.type
_entity_poly.pdbx_seq_one_letter_code
_entity_poly.pdbx_strand_id
1 'polypeptide(L)'
;MKTFLLAGLLLGSAAGDALCQQSDTTATQAQRTFQEAAAATKKQQRLWGIDLYGPMLLVNPATREVYANMPDSSGKLQKQGTIYTGKLPSKINTANTSLYWEGRSWAMVQLPLPADKDERINLIAHELFHRSQPTLHFKLSDPTNNHLDKKDGRIYLRLELAALQQALAATSPEVRQQHLLHAMTFRHYRYELYPGADTTENALELNEGIAEYTGMMVCNRDKAAALKHFDKNLYDFLHYYPTFVRSFAYQTIPMYGYMLSQAKPGWNRQLNSQSNLTPLIVQAFKLSIPADVKTAATNYAREYNGDAVALEEAAREKKIQEQIAAYTQLFIKQAHTELRFVKMNISFNPSNIVPIDGYGTVYPTMRISDAWGILTVTEGALMSAQWDKVIVGLPQNVTDQLVTGQGWKLELNKGYNLEKDATGNYALKKQ
;
A
#
# COMPACT_ATOMS: atom_id res chain seq x y z
N MET A 1 -26.58 66.48 -50.52
CA MET A 1 -27.75 65.69 -50.98
C MET A 1 -27.85 64.50 -50.03
N LYS A 2 -28.80 64.44 -49.08
CA LYS A 2 -30.12 63.76 -49.20
C LYS A 2 -29.97 62.50 -50.08
N THR A 3 -30.19 61.27 -49.61
CA THR A 3 -31.47 60.77 -49.07
C THR A 3 -31.27 59.41 -48.36
N PHE A 4 -32.09 59.14 -47.35
CA PHE A 4 -32.31 57.83 -46.70
C PHE A 4 -32.96 56.80 -47.64
N LEU A 5 -32.70 55.50 -47.40
CA LEU A 5 -33.66 54.42 -47.69
C LEU A 5 -33.43 53.19 -46.80
N LEU A 6 -34.52 52.77 -46.16
CA LEU A 6 -34.72 51.54 -45.38
C LEU A 6 -34.66 50.27 -46.27
N ALA A 7 -34.07 49.20 -45.77
CA ALA A 7 -34.43 47.79 -45.98
C ALA A 7 -33.48 46.98 -45.06
N GLY A 8 -33.89 46.08 -44.17
CA GLY A 8 -34.88 45.03 -44.23
C GLY A 8 -34.26 43.87 -43.45
N LEU A 9 -34.77 43.57 -42.25
CA LEU A 9 -34.30 42.47 -41.40
C LEU A 9 -34.58 41.13 -42.12
N LEU A 10 -33.54 40.34 -42.35
CA LEU A 10 -33.64 38.93 -42.70
C LEU A 10 -32.93 38.10 -41.62
N LEU A 11 -33.75 37.33 -40.91
CA LEU A 11 -33.38 36.29 -39.95
C LEU A 11 -32.58 35.20 -40.66
N GLY A 12 -31.29 35.12 -40.36
CA GLY A 12 -30.44 33.98 -40.68
C GLY A 12 -30.23 33.13 -39.42
N SER A 13 -30.95 32.02 -39.32
CA SER A 13 -30.75 30.99 -38.31
C SER A 13 -29.41 30.28 -38.52
N ALA A 14 -28.39 30.65 -37.75
CA ALA A 14 -27.22 29.79 -37.55
C ALA A 14 -27.54 28.83 -36.41
N ALA A 15 -27.92 27.60 -36.76
CA ALA A 15 -27.92 26.49 -35.82
C ALA A 15 -26.47 26.25 -35.39
N GLY A 16 -26.13 26.71 -34.19
CA GLY A 16 -24.89 26.31 -33.53
C GLY A 16 -25.06 24.88 -33.05
N ASP A 17 -24.33 23.94 -33.65
CA ASP A 17 -24.10 22.63 -33.07
C ASP A 17 -23.32 22.84 -31.76
N ALA A 18 -24.05 22.90 -30.65
CA ALA A 18 -23.48 22.76 -29.34
C ALA A 18 -22.99 21.32 -29.20
N LEU A 19 -21.69 21.10 -29.47
CA LEU A 19 -20.96 19.91 -29.03
C LEU A 19 -21.00 19.86 -27.49
N CYS A 20 -22.08 19.30 -26.96
CA CYS A 20 -22.19 18.96 -25.55
C CYS A 20 -21.18 17.84 -25.29
N GLN A 21 -20.05 18.14 -24.66
CA GLN A 21 -19.19 17.13 -24.05
C GLN A 21 -20.02 16.42 -22.97
N GLN A 22 -20.67 15.31 -23.32
CA GLN A 22 -21.25 14.41 -22.35
C GLN A 22 -20.12 13.91 -21.46
N SER A 23 -20.22 14.15 -20.15
CA SER A 23 -19.31 13.55 -19.18
C SER A 23 -19.41 12.02 -19.28
N ASP A 24 -18.25 11.37 -19.44
CA ASP A 24 -18.17 9.92 -19.53
C ASP A 24 -18.75 9.28 -18.25
N THR A 25 -19.81 8.48 -18.38
CA THR A 25 -20.37 7.74 -17.24
C THR A 25 -19.32 6.77 -16.67
N THR A 26 -19.42 6.42 -15.39
CA THR A 26 -18.54 5.43 -14.75
C THR A 26 -18.56 4.09 -15.50
N ALA A 27 -19.71 3.69 -16.05
CA ALA A 27 -19.83 2.50 -16.89
C ALA A 27 -18.96 2.58 -18.16
N THR A 28 -18.96 3.73 -18.85
CA THR A 28 -18.12 3.96 -20.04
C THR A 28 -16.63 3.95 -19.67
N GLN A 29 -16.25 4.54 -18.54
CA GLN A 29 -14.87 4.52 -18.04
C GLN A 29 -14.40 3.10 -17.68
N ALA A 30 -15.28 2.30 -17.04
CA ALA A 30 -15.02 0.90 -16.75
C ALA A 30 -14.85 0.07 -18.03
N GLN A 31 -15.73 0.25 -19.02
CA GLN A 31 -15.63 -0.43 -20.31
C GLN A 31 -14.30 -0.12 -21.01
N ARG A 32 -13.92 1.17 -21.09
CA ARG A 32 -12.63 1.58 -21.66
C ARG A 32 -11.46 0.94 -20.92
N THR A 33 -11.51 0.94 -19.60
CA THR A 33 -10.48 0.34 -18.74
C THR A 33 -10.31 -1.16 -19.03
N PHE A 34 -11.40 -1.90 -19.17
CA PHE A 34 -11.35 -3.33 -19.52
C PHE A 34 -10.75 -3.57 -20.91
N GLN A 35 -11.04 -2.71 -21.88
CA GLN A 35 -10.46 -2.80 -23.23
C GLN A 35 -8.96 -2.49 -23.22
N GLU A 36 -8.54 -1.46 -22.47
CA GLU A 36 -7.12 -1.12 -22.31
C GLU A 36 -6.36 -2.26 -21.63
N ALA A 37 -6.91 -2.84 -20.57
CA ALA A 37 -6.34 -3.99 -19.87
C ALA A 37 -6.23 -5.23 -20.78
N ALA A 38 -7.26 -5.54 -21.56
CA ALA A 38 -7.25 -6.63 -22.53
C ALA A 38 -6.15 -6.42 -23.59
N ALA A 39 -6.02 -5.19 -24.11
CA ALA A 39 -5.01 -4.87 -25.11
C ALA A 39 -3.57 -4.96 -24.54
N ALA A 40 -3.34 -4.45 -23.33
CA ALA A 40 -2.03 -4.46 -22.68
C ALA A 40 -1.57 -5.89 -22.34
N THR A 41 -2.42 -6.67 -21.69
CA THR A 41 -2.14 -8.07 -21.33
C THR A 41 -1.92 -8.94 -22.56
N LYS A 42 -2.73 -8.78 -23.63
CA LYS A 42 -2.54 -9.51 -24.89
C LYS A 42 -1.18 -9.25 -25.54
N LYS A 43 -0.69 -8.00 -25.52
CA LYS A 43 0.66 -7.65 -26.01
C LYS A 43 1.75 -8.37 -25.22
N GLN A 44 1.50 -8.65 -23.93
CA GLN A 44 2.45 -9.25 -23.00
C GLN A 44 2.10 -10.71 -22.62
N GLN A 45 1.34 -11.41 -23.47
CA GLN A 45 0.90 -12.80 -23.23
C GLN A 45 2.04 -13.81 -22.99
N ARG A 46 3.26 -13.49 -23.44
CA ARG A 46 4.45 -14.35 -23.25
C ARG A 46 5.15 -14.13 -21.91
N LEU A 47 4.76 -13.12 -21.13
CA LEU A 47 5.41 -12.78 -19.87
C LEU A 47 5.38 -13.96 -18.90
N TRP A 48 4.19 -14.55 -18.67
CA TRP A 48 4.01 -15.71 -17.79
C TRP A 48 3.69 -17.01 -18.53
N GLY A 49 3.50 -16.96 -19.86
CA GLY A 49 3.07 -18.12 -20.64
C GLY A 49 1.60 -18.51 -20.43
N ILE A 50 0.83 -17.64 -19.80
CA ILE A 50 -0.62 -17.74 -19.60
C ILE A 50 -1.29 -16.42 -20.03
N ASP A 51 -2.59 -16.46 -20.33
CA ASP A 51 -3.36 -15.25 -20.51
C ASP A 51 -3.65 -14.60 -19.15
N LEU A 52 -3.08 -13.43 -18.91
CA LEU A 52 -3.35 -12.65 -17.70
C LEU A 52 -4.71 -11.95 -17.76
N TYR A 53 -5.28 -11.72 -18.95
CA TYR A 53 -6.60 -11.13 -19.03
C TYR A 53 -7.64 -12.14 -18.51
N GLY A 54 -8.49 -11.68 -17.60
CA GLY A 54 -9.52 -12.56 -17.04
C GLY A 54 -10.51 -11.78 -16.21
N PRO A 55 -11.25 -12.43 -15.30
CA PRO A 55 -12.33 -11.79 -14.56
C PRO A 55 -11.83 -10.62 -13.70
N MET A 56 -12.48 -9.47 -13.85
CA MET A 56 -12.20 -8.21 -13.14
C MET A 56 -13.48 -7.60 -12.57
N LEU A 57 -13.37 -7.01 -11.37
CA LEU A 57 -14.39 -6.19 -10.74
C LEU A 57 -13.81 -4.81 -10.43
N LEU A 58 -14.42 -3.75 -10.97
CA LEU A 58 -14.19 -2.38 -10.52
C LEU A 58 -15.30 -2.00 -9.55
N VAL A 59 -14.94 -1.61 -8.32
CA VAL A 59 -15.90 -1.42 -7.24
C VAL A 59 -15.82 -0.01 -6.69
N ASN A 60 -16.96 0.68 -6.65
CA ASN A 60 -17.07 1.94 -5.91
C ASN A 60 -17.19 1.63 -4.40
N PRO A 61 -16.22 2.02 -3.55
CA PRO A 61 -16.24 1.67 -2.13
C PRO A 61 -17.41 2.34 -1.37
N ALA A 62 -17.83 3.53 -1.78
CA ALA A 62 -18.90 4.28 -1.12
C ALA A 62 -20.29 3.72 -1.48
N THR A 63 -20.54 3.44 -2.76
CA THR A 63 -21.88 3.04 -3.23
C THR A 63 -22.05 1.53 -3.35
N ARG A 64 -20.94 0.77 -3.26
CA ARG A 64 -20.87 -0.68 -3.50
C ARG A 64 -21.21 -1.09 -4.93
N GLU A 65 -21.32 -0.14 -5.84
CA GLU A 65 -21.59 -0.41 -7.25
C GLU A 65 -20.40 -1.14 -7.89
N VAL A 66 -20.70 -2.14 -8.70
CA VAL A 66 -19.74 -3.03 -9.34
C VAL A 66 -19.86 -2.92 -10.84
N TYR A 67 -18.72 -2.87 -11.52
CA TYR A 67 -18.58 -3.01 -12.96
C TYR A 67 -17.65 -4.19 -13.25
N ALA A 68 -18.04 -5.09 -14.15
CA ALA A 68 -17.30 -6.30 -14.44
C ALA A 68 -17.13 -6.52 -15.94
N ASN A 69 -16.01 -7.11 -16.34
CA ASN A 69 -15.74 -7.44 -17.74
C ASN A 69 -16.38 -8.77 -18.19
N MET A 70 -16.88 -9.58 -17.25
CA MET A 70 -17.45 -10.90 -17.48
C MET A 70 -18.68 -11.10 -16.57
N PRO A 71 -19.59 -12.04 -16.89
CA PRO A 71 -20.67 -12.39 -15.97
C PRO A 71 -20.13 -13.21 -14.80
N ASP A 72 -20.80 -13.14 -13.66
CA ASP A 72 -20.65 -14.13 -12.59
C ASP A 72 -21.36 -15.45 -12.93
N SER A 73 -21.13 -16.48 -12.13
CA SER A 73 -21.67 -17.81 -12.41
C SER A 73 -23.11 -17.99 -11.89
N SER A 74 -23.63 -17.09 -11.03
CA SER A 74 -24.97 -17.19 -10.42
C SER A 74 -25.98 -16.15 -10.92
N GLY A 75 -25.60 -15.33 -11.90
CA GLY A 75 -26.45 -14.33 -12.56
C GLY A 75 -26.75 -13.09 -11.71
N LYS A 76 -25.89 -12.75 -10.74
CA LYS A 76 -26.06 -11.55 -9.89
C LYS A 76 -25.69 -10.26 -10.60
N LEU A 77 -24.78 -10.31 -11.55
CA LEU A 77 -24.36 -9.19 -12.38
C LEU A 77 -25.22 -9.14 -13.65
N GLN A 78 -25.83 -7.99 -13.89
CA GLN A 78 -26.71 -7.77 -15.03
C GLN A 78 -25.91 -7.18 -16.18
N LYS A 79 -26.16 -7.67 -17.40
CA LYS A 79 -25.45 -7.18 -18.59
C LYS A 79 -25.89 -5.74 -18.91
N GLN A 80 -24.92 -4.86 -19.10
CA GLN A 80 -25.13 -3.48 -19.54
C GLN A 80 -24.14 -3.17 -20.67
N GLY A 81 -24.62 -3.16 -21.92
CA GLY A 81 -23.75 -3.03 -23.09
C GLY A 81 -22.79 -4.23 -23.21
N THR A 82 -21.48 -3.96 -23.19
CA THR A 82 -20.43 -4.99 -23.23
C THR A 82 -19.85 -5.36 -21.86
N ILE A 83 -20.36 -4.76 -20.78
CA ILE A 83 -19.94 -5.02 -19.41
C ILE A 83 -21.10 -5.56 -18.60
N TYR A 84 -20.84 -5.87 -17.33
CA TYR A 84 -21.86 -6.29 -16.37
C TYR A 84 -21.82 -5.38 -15.16
N THR A 85 -22.98 -5.11 -14.57
CA THR A 85 -23.13 -4.23 -13.42
C THR A 85 -23.93 -4.87 -12.30
N GLY A 86 -23.70 -4.42 -11.07
CA GLY A 86 -24.41 -4.92 -9.89
C GLY A 86 -23.98 -4.21 -8.62
N LYS A 87 -24.26 -4.83 -7.47
CA LYS A 87 -23.81 -4.35 -6.16
C LYS A 87 -23.05 -5.43 -5.42
N LEU A 88 -21.91 -5.07 -4.85
CA LEU A 88 -21.14 -5.97 -4.00
C LEU A 88 -21.87 -6.15 -2.65
N PRO A 89 -22.16 -7.37 -2.19
CA PRO A 89 -22.89 -7.62 -0.93
C PRO A 89 -22.16 -7.09 0.30
N SER A 90 -22.82 -6.33 1.19
CA SER A 90 -22.19 -5.61 2.33
C SER A 90 -21.20 -6.42 3.19
N LYS A 91 -21.35 -7.75 3.25
CA LYS A 91 -20.44 -8.67 3.93
C LYS A 91 -19.05 -8.83 3.29
N ILE A 92 -18.86 -8.39 2.05
CA ILE A 92 -17.59 -8.49 1.32
C ILE A 92 -16.89 -7.14 1.37
N ASN A 93 -15.69 -7.07 1.92
CA ASN A 93 -14.91 -5.84 1.95
C ASN A 93 -14.51 -5.39 0.54
N THR A 94 -14.48 -4.09 0.31
CA THR A 94 -13.86 -3.52 -0.90
C THR A 94 -12.36 -3.36 -0.65
N ALA A 95 -11.54 -3.96 -1.50
CA ALA A 95 -10.09 -3.81 -1.48
C ALA A 95 -9.52 -4.09 -2.88
N ASN A 96 -8.31 -3.63 -3.16
CA ASN A 96 -7.51 -4.13 -4.28
C ASN A 96 -6.95 -5.50 -3.89
N THR A 97 -7.47 -6.56 -4.49
CA THR A 97 -7.06 -7.94 -4.16
C THR A 97 -7.68 -8.96 -5.12
N SER A 98 -7.31 -10.23 -4.98
CA SER A 98 -8.05 -11.34 -5.57
C SER A 98 -9.20 -11.82 -4.66
N LEU A 99 -10.38 -12.08 -5.22
CA LEU A 99 -11.56 -12.52 -4.49
C LEU A 99 -12.29 -13.65 -5.23
N TYR A 100 -12.65 -14.72 -4.53
CA TYR A 100 -13.63 -15.68 -5.03
C TYR A 100 -15.06 -15.23 -4.67
N TRP A 101 -15.89 -14.95 -5.67
CA TRP A 101 -17.27 -14.51 -5.48
C TRP A 101 -18.18 -14.98 -6.62
N GLU A 102 -19.37 -15.48 -6.27
CA GLU A 102 -20.38 -16.03 -7.21
C GLU A 102 -19.78 -17.00 -8.25
N GLY A 103 -18.98 -17.95 -7.77
CA GLY A 103 -18.45 -19.03 -8.61
C GLY A 103 -17.28 -18.65 -9.51
N ARG A 104 -16.60 -17.52 -9.25
CA ARG A 104 -15.47 -17.06 -10.06
C ARG A 104 -14.42 -16.36 -9.20
N SER A 105 -13.14 -16.54 -9.56
CA SER A 105 -12.02 -15.76 -9.01
C SER A 105 -11.87 -14.46 -9.78
N TRP A 106 -12.01 -13.34 -9.09
CA TRP A 106 -11.96 -11.98 -9.63
C TRP A 106 -10.68 -11.27 -9.18
N ALA A 107 -10.14 -10.44 -10.06
CA ALA A 107 -9.29 -9.32 -9.64
C ALA A 107 -10.19 -8.14 -9.26
N MET A 108 -10.26 -7.77 -7.99
CA MET A 108 -11.01 -6.62 -7.52
C MET A 108 -10.12 -5.39 -7.49
N VAL A 109 -10.62 -4.27 -8.02
CA VAL A 109 -9.94 -2.97 -7.99
C VAL A 109 -10.94 -1.89 -7.54
N GLN A 110 -10.51 -1.02 -6.63
CA GLN A 110 -11.34 0.06 -6.12
C GLN A 110 -11.34 1.27 -7.05
N LEU A 111 -12.49 1.93 -7.17
CA LEU A 111 -12.65 3.21 -7.83
C LEU A 111 -12.44 4.38 -6.84
N PRO A 112 -11.97 5.56 -7.30
CA PRO A 112 -11.55 5.87 -8.67
C PRO A 112 -10.19 5.26 -9.01
N LEU A 113 -9.99 4.90 -10.27
CA LEU A 113 -8.69 4.44 -10.77
C LEU A 113 -7.73 5.61 -10.99
N PRO A 114 -6.41 5.36 -11.05
CA PRO A 114 -5.46 6.37 -11.50
C PRO A 114 -5.87 7.00 -12.83
N ALA A 115 -5.78 8.32 -12.91
CA ALA A 115 -6.10 9.07 -14.12
C ALA A 115 -5.09 8.77 -15.24
N ASP A 116 -3.81 8.68 -14.87
CA ASP A 116 -2.74 8.26 -15.78
C ASP A 116 -3.00 6.82 -16.27
N LYS A 117 -2.86 6.62 -17.59
CA LYS A 117 -3.17 5.35 -18.24
C LYS A 117 -2.19 4.26 -17.82
N ASP A 118 -0.92 4.59 -17.74
CA ASP A 118 0.13 3.62 -17.47
C ASP A 118 0.03 3.16 -16.01
N GLU A 119 -0.21 4.07 -15.07
CA GLU A 119 -0.48 3.73 -13.67
C GLU A 119 -1.75 2.88 -13.50
N ARG A 120 -2.82 3.20 -14.26
CA ARG A 120 -4.05 2.40 -14.23
C ARG A 120 -3.83 0.98 -14.76
N ILE A 121 -3.09 0.82 -15.85
CA ILE A 121 -2.77 -0.50 -16.40
C ILE A 121 -1.84 -1.28 -15.47
N ASN A 122 -0.86 -0.61 -14.87
CA ASN A 122 0.04 -1.21 -13.88
C ASN A 122 -0.76 -1.81 -12.72
N LEU A 123 -1.63 -1.02 -12.08
CA LEU A 123 -2.50 -1.46 -11.00
C LEU A 123 -3.39 -2.64 -11.42
N ILE A 124 -4.03 -2.56 -12.59
CA ILE A 124 -4.91 -3.63 -13.05
C ILE A 124 -4.13 -4.92 -13.29
N ALA A 125 -2.98 -4.84 -13.94
CA ALA A 125 -2.17 -6.01 -14.24
C ALA A 125 -1.56 -6.63 -12.97
N HIS A 126 -1.25 -5.80 -11.97
CA HIS A 126 -0.90 -6.24 -10.62
C HIS A 126 -2.02 -7.12 -10.01
N GLU A 127 -3.27 -6.61 -9.99
CA GLU A 127 -4.40 -7.37 -9.42
C GLU A 127 -4.78 -8.62 -10.25
N LEU A 128 -4.66 -8.54 -11.58
CA LEU A 128 -4.83 -9.69 -12.47
C LEU A 128 -3.77 -10.78 -12.20
N PHE A 129 -2.56 -10.39 -11.81
CA PHE A 129 -1.52 -11.32 -11.41
C PHE A 129 -1.85 -11.99 -10.09
N HIS A 130 -2.33 -11.28 -9.06
CA HIS A 130 -2.79 -11.89 -7.81
C HIS A 130 -3.83 -12.98 -8.03
N ARG A 131 -4.80 -12.74 -8.94
CA ARG A 131 -5.77 -13.77 -9.33
C ARG A 131 -5.10 -15.01 -9.96
N SER A 132 -4.02 -14.82 -10.70
CA SER A 132 -3.33 -15.87 -11.47
C SER A 132 -2.23 -16.58 -10.68
N GLN A 133 -1.74 -16.01 -9.58
CA GLN A 133 -0.70 -16.56 -8.72
C GLN A 133 -0.91 -18.04 -8.34
N PRO A 134 -2.11 -18.48 -7.89
CA PRO A 134 -2.33 -19.89 -7.55
C PRO A 134 -2.12 -20.84 -8.74
N THR A 135 -2.51 -20.43 -9.95
CA THR A 135 -2.32 -21.23 -11.16
C THR A 135 -0.85 -21.33 -11.59
N LEU A 136 -0.05 -20.37 -11.14
CA LEU A 136 1.40 -20.32 -11.32
C LEU A 136 2.16 -20.92 -10.12
N HIS A 137 1.46 -21.65 -9.23
CA HIS A 137 2.03 -22.32 -8.07
C HIS A 137 2.71 -21.39 -7.03
N PHE A 138 2.32 -20.11 -7.02
CA PHE A 138 2.60 -19.22 -5.90
C PHE A 138 1.63 -19.52 -4.75
N LYS A 139 2.12 -19.32 -3.53
CA LYS A 139 1.31 -19.35 -2.31
C LYS A 139 1.24 -17.92 -1.82
N LEU A 140 0.03 -17.42 -1.64
CA LEU A 140 -0.18 -16.08 -1.09
C LEU A 140 0.38 -16.06 0.32
N SER A 141 1.26 -15.10 0.58
CA SER A 141 1.96 -14.95 1.87
C SER A 141 2.23 -13.48 2.11
N ASP A 142 1.87 -13.00 3.29
CA ASP A 142 1.94 -11.59 3.65
C ASP A 142 2.61 -11.42 5.03
N PRO A 143 3.88 -11.81 5.17
CA PRO A 143 4.58 -11.71 6.44
C PRO A 143 4.93 -10.26 6.75
N THR A 144 4.98 -9.93 8.03
CA THR A 144 5.44 -8.62 8.50
C THR A 144 6.98 -8.58 8.57
N ASN A 145 7.60 -7.62 7.89
CA ASN A 145 9.05 -7.39 7.93
C ASN A 145 9.43 -6.25 8.90
N ASN A 146 9.14 -6.42 10.19
CA ASN A 146 9.24 -5.35 11.20
C ASN A 146 10.64 -4.73 11.35
N HIS A 147 11.70 -5.44 10.97
CA HIS A 147 13.05 -4.89 10.93
C HIS A 147 13.19 -3.72 9.95
N LEU A 148 12.31 -3.61 8.95
CA LEU A 148 12.25 -2.47 8.04
C LEU A 148 11.63 -1.20 8.63
N ASP A 149 11.26 -1.21 9.92
CA ASP A 149 11.00 -0.01 10.70
C ASP A 149 12.08 0.28 11.76
N LYS A 150 13.07 -0.62 11.90
CA LYS A 150 14.27 -0.38 12.71
C LYS A 150 15.27 0.45 11.91
N LYS A 151 16.05 1.28 12.60
CA LYS A 151 17.01 2.22 11.97
C LYS A 151 17.91 1.53 10.95
N ASP A 152 18.66 0.51 11.35
CA ASP A 152 19.65 -0.10 10.45
C ASP A 152 18.99 -0.86 9.29
N GLY A 153 17.83 -1.49 9.54
CA GLY A 153 17.03 -2.11 8.48
C GLY A 153 16.60 -1.11 7.40
N ARG A 154 16.18 0.09 7.81
CA ARG A 154 15.85 1.18 6.88
C ARG A 154 17.07 1.76 6.19
N ILE A 155 18.17 1.98 6.90
CA ILE A 155 19.41 2.49 6.29
C ILE A 155 19.82 1.58 5.14
N TYR A 156 19.95 0.28 5.37
CA TYR A 156 20.46 -0.63 4.35
C TYR A 156 19.44 -0.92 3.24
N LEU A 157 18.13 -0.86 3.50
CA LEU A 157 17.14 -0.86 2.41
C LEU A 157 17.24 0.41 1.55
N ARG A 158 17.39 1.59 2.15
CA ARG A 158 17.52 2.85 1.42
C ARG A 158 18.79 2.87 0.56
N LEU A 159 19.91 2.34 1.08
CA LEU A 159 21.16 2.21 0.32
C LEU A 159 21.05 1.17 -0.81
N GLU A 160 20.35 0.06 -0.56
CA GLU A 160 20.00 -0.91 -1.60
C GLU A 160 19.24 -0.23 -2.75
N LEU A 161 18.19 0.52 -2.44
CA LEU A 161 17.37 1.21 -3.44
C LEU A 161 18.14 2.30 -4.18
N ALA A 162 18.99 3.06 -3.50
CA ALA A 162 19.87 4.05 -4.13
C ALA A 162 20.85 3.40 -5.11
N ALA A 163 21.44 2.25 -4.74
CA ALA A 163 22.29 1.49 -5.64
C ALA A 163 21.52 0.92 -6.84
N LEU A 164 20.27 0.48 -6.66
CA LEU A 164 19.43 0.04 -7.78
C LEU A 164 19.08 1.17 -8.74
N GLN A 165 18.84 2.37 -8.23
CA GLN A 165 18.61 3.54 -9.07
C GLN A 165 19.82 3.84 -9.95
N GLN A 166 21.04 3.79 -9.40
CA GLN A 166 22.27 3.94 -10.18
C GLN A 166 22.47 2.80 -11.19
N ALA A 167 22.15 1.55 -10.82
CA ALA A 167 22.22 0.42 -11.74
C ALA A 167 21.26 0.57 -12.94
N LEU A 168 20.06 1.09 -12.71
CA LEU A 168 19.07 1.36 -13.77
C LEU A 168 19.52 2.48 -14.71
N ALA A 169 20.16 3.53 -14.17
CA ALA A 169 20.71 4.65 -14.94
C ALA A 169 21.99 4.29 -15.71
N ALA A 170 22.72 3.26 -15.28
CA ALA A 170 24.00 2.88 -15.85
C ALA A 170 23.91 2.51 -17.35
N THR A 171 24.80 3.12 -18.13
CA THR A 171 24.91 2.93 -19.59
C THR A 171 25.83 1.77 -19.96
N SER A 172 26.82 1.42 -19.13
CA SER A 172 27.69 0.26 -19.34
C SER A 172 27.28 -0.95 -18.49
N PRO A 173 27.45 -2.18 -19.01
CA PRO A 173 27.21 -3.41 -18.24
C PRO A 173 28.05 -3.51 -16.97
N GLU A 174 29.32 -3.06 -17.01
CA GLU A 174 30.26 -3.16 -15.89
C GLU A 174 29.85 -2.26 -14.72
N VAL A 175 29.48 -1.00 -15.02
CA VAL A 175 28.98 -0.06 -14.01
C VAL A 175 27.66 -0.53 -13.43
N ARG A 176 26.76 -1.08 -14.27
CA ARG A 176 25.52 -1.70 -13.79
C ARG A 176 25.80 -2.86 -12.84
N GLN A 177 26.72 -3.74 -13.20
CA GLN A 177 27.08 -4.90 -12.38
C GLN A 177 27.67 -4.47 -11.03
N GLN A 178 28.51 -3.43 -11.01
CA GLN A 178 29.05 -2.84 -9.78
C GLN A 178 27.93 -2.32 -8.86
N HIS A 179 27.00 -1.53 -9.39
CA HIS A 179 25.89 -1.03 -8.57
C HIS A 179 24.95 -2.16 -8.08
N LEU A 180 24.72 -3.20 -8.90
CA LEU A 180 23.99 -4.39 -8.47
C LEU A 180 24.72 -5.17 -7.36
N LEU A 181 26.05 -5.27 -7.42
CA LEU A 181 26.86 -5.84 -6.36
C LEU A 181 26.71 -5.05 -5.05
N HIS A 182 26.75 -3.71 -5.11
CA HIS A 182 26.59 -2.86 -3.93
C HIS A 182 25.18 -3.04 -3.34
N ALA A 183 24.13 -3.01 -4.17
CA ALA A 183 22.75 -3.26 -3.75
C ALA A 183 22.60 -4.60 -3.02
N MET A 184 23.15 -5.68 -3.59
CA MET A 184 23.12 -7.00 -2.98
C MET A 184 23.97 -7.09 -1.71
N THR A 185 25.07 -6.35 -1.61
CA THR A 185 25.89 -6.29 -0.39
C THR A 185 25.11 -5.62 0.75
N PHE A 186 24.38 -4.53 0.48
CA PHE A 186 23.51 -3.91 1.49
C PHE A 186 22.39 -4.85 1.94
N ARG A 187 21.76 -5.57 1.01
CA ARG A 187 20.74 -6.59 1.32
C ARG A 187 21.31 -7.69 2.22
N HIS A 188 22.45 -8.28 1.88
CA HIS A 188 23.06 -9.35 2.66
C HIS A 188 23.46 -8.88 4.06
N TYR A 189 24.05 -7.68 4.19
CA TYR A 189 24.39 -7.15 5.51
C TYR A 189 23.13 -6.89 6.35
N ARG A 190 22.04 -6.41 5.73
CA ARG A 190 20.75 -6.27 6.39
C ARG A 190 20.20 -7.63 6.89
N TYR A 191 20.41 -8.72 6.15
CA TYR A 191 20.06 -10.07 6.61
C TYR A 191 20.94 -10.56 7.77
N GLU A 192 22.23 -10.23 7.80
CA GLU A 192 23.10 -10.54 8.96
C GLU A 192 22.64 -9.83 10.24
N LEU A 193 22.14 -8.59 10.13
CA LEU A 193 21.60 -7.83 11.26
C LEU A 193 20.26 -8.37 11.78
N TYR A 194 19.47 -9.00 10.91
CA TYR A 194 18.12 -9.44 11.23
C TYR A 194 17.87 -10.89 10.75
N PRO A 195 18.21 -11.90 11.59
CA PRO A 195 17.97 -13.30 11.26
C PRO A 195 16.51 -13.57 10.86
N GLY A 196 16.31 -14.28 9.76
CA GLY A 196 14.99 -14.58 9.19
C GLY A 196 14.44 -13.53 8.21
N ALA A 197 15.07 -12.36 8.11
CA ALA A 197 14.69 -11.33 7.14
C ALA A 197 14.79 -11.83 5.69
N ASP A 198 15.79 -12.65 5.38
CA ASP A 198 15.96 -13.30 4.08
C ASP A 198 14.72 -14.11 3.66
N THR A 199 14.09 -14.78 4.62
CA THR A 199 12.92 -15.62 4.41
C THR A 199 11.65 -14.79 4.30
N THR A 200 11.42 -13.88 5.26
CA THR A 200 10.18 -13.08 5.29
C THR A 200 10.15 -12.03 4.18
N GLU A 201 11.29 -11.47 3.79
CA GLU A 201 11.33 -10.55 2.67
C GLU A 201 11.13 -11.26 1.35
N ASN A 202 11.81 -12.39 1.12
CA ASN A 202 11.60 -13.18 -0.10
C ASN A 202 10.13 -13.59 -0.25
N ALA A 203 9.46 -13.99 0.83
CA ALA A 203 8.05 -14.34 0.79
C ALA A 203 7.16 -13.15 0.38
N LEU A 204 7.41 -11.94 0.90
CA LEU A 204 6.67 -10.75 0.47
C LEU A 204 7.05 -10.29 -0.94
N GLU A 205 8.31 -10.40 -1.32
CA GLU A 205 8.80 -10.11 -2.67
C GLU A 205 8.18 -11.04 -3.72
N LEU A 206 7.98 -12.33 -3.40
CA LEU A 206 7.22 -13.25 -4.25
C LEU A 206 5.72 -12.91 -4.34
N ASN A 207 5.13 -12.41 -3.25
CA ASN A 207 3.71 -12.10 -3.17
C ASN A 207 3.37 -10.78 -3.87
N GLU A 208 4.01 -9.69 -3.44
CA GLU A 208 3.73 -8.31 -3.86
C GLU A 208 4.71 -7.83 -4.94
N GLY A 209 6.01 -8.14 -4.77
CA GLY A 209 7.05 -7.65 -5.67
C GLY A 209 6.92 -8.22 -7.09
N ILE A 210 6.59 -9.50 -7.22
CA ILE A 210 6.33 -10.14 -8.52
C ILE A 210 5.01 -9.66 -9.15
N ALA A 211 3.99 -9.36 -8.34
CA ALA A 211 2.76 -8.73 -8.82
C ALA A 211 3.03 -7.35 -9.40
N GLU A 212 3.82 -6.53 -8.69
CA GLU A 212 4.21 -5.19 -9.15
C GLU A 212 5.11 -5.23 -10.38
N TYR A 213 6.10 -6.12 -10.42
CA TYR A 213 6.90 -6.37 -11.63
C TYR A 213 6.01 -6.76 -12.82
N THR A 214 5.00 -7.59 -12.60
CA THR A 214 4.06 -7.99 -13.65
C THR A 214 3.26 -6.78 -14.16
N GLY A 215 2.76 -5.94 -13.24
CA GLY A 215 2.10 -4.69 -13.57
C GLY A 215 2.95 -3.79 -14.47
N MET A 216 4.20 -3.59 -14.07
CA MET A 216 5.16 -2.76 -14.80
C MET A 216 5.45 -3.30 -16.20
N MET A 217 5.69 -4.61 -16.34
CA MET A 217 5.98 -5.22 -17.64
C MET A 217 4.76 -5.24 -18.57
N VAL A 218 3.55 -5.43 -18.02
CA VAL A 218 2.29 -5.39 -18.81
C VAL A 218 2.03 -3.98 -19.36
N CYS A 219 2.36 -2.94 -18.59
CA CYS A 219 2.26 -1.56 -19.03
C CYS A 219 3.11 -1.27 -20.28
N ASN A 220 4.24 -1.98 -20.44
CA ASN A 220 5.12 -1.89 -21.61
C ASN A 220 5.60 -0.45 -21.89
N ARG A 221 6.00 0.25 -20.82
CA ARG A 221 6.65 1.56 -20.92
C ARG A 221 7.94 1.44 -21.73
N ASP A 222 8.28 2.47 -22.52
CA ASP A 222 9.61 2.55 -23.10
C ASP A 222 10.67 2.78 -21.99
N LYS A 223 11.96 2.67 -22.34
CA LYS A 223 13.04 2.77 -21.36
C LYS A 223 13.02 4.10 -20.59
N ALA A 224 12.76 5.23 -21.26
CA ALA A 224 12.78 6.54 -20.61
C ALA A 224 11.58 6.71 -19.66
N ALA A 225 10.39 6.28 -20.09
CA ALA A 225 9.19 6.27 -19.27
C ALA A 225 9.31 5.31 -18.08
N ALA A 226 9.93 4.14 -18.25
CA ALA A 226 10.18 3.18 -17.18
C ALA A 226 11.13 3.77 -16.12
N LEU A 227 12.23 4.40 -16.52
CA LEU A 227 13.15 5.05 -15.58
C LEU A 227 12.47 6.19 -14.81
N LYS A 228 11.69 7.04 -15.50
CA LYS A 228 10.91 8.10 -14.85
C LYS A 228 9.90 7.55 -13.85
N HIS A 229 9.26 6.42 -14.17
CA HIS A 229 8.34 5.74 -13.26
C HIS A 229 9.07 5.22 -12.01
N PHE A 230 10.22 4.56 -12.17
CA PHE A 230 11.04 4.11 -11.04
C PHE A 230 11.52 5.26 -10.15
N ASP A 231 12.01 6.35 -10.74
CA ASP A 231 12.48 7.53 -10.00
C ASP A 231 11.33 8.17 -9.21
N LYS A 232 10.16 8.33 -9.84
CA LYS A 232 8.98 8.87 -9.17
C LYS A 232 8.51 7.97 -8.02
N ASN A 233 8.37 6.67 -8.26
CA ASN A 233 7.88 5.74 -7.24
C ASN A 233 8.85 5.63 -6.06
N LEU A 234 10.16 5.60 -6.34
CA LEU A 234 11.17 5.60 -5.29
C LEU A 234 11.15 6.91 -4.50
N TYR A 235 11.01 8.06 -5.16
CA TYR A 235 10.86 9.34 -4.48
C TYR A 235 9.65 9.33 -3.54
N ASP A 236 8.47 8.95 -4.05
CA ASP A 236 7.24 8.91 -3.25
C ASP A 236 7.36 7.93 -2.08
N PHE A 237 7.95 6.75 -2.32
CA PHE A 237 8.23 5.75 -1.30
C PHE A 237 9.11 6.31 -0.17
N LEU A 238 10.22 6.95 -0.51
CA LEU A 238 11.16 7.46 0.50
C LEU A 238 10.62 8.67 1.29
N HIS A 239 9.76 9.49 0.68
CA HIS A 239 9.28 10.74 1.29
C HIS A 239 7.92 10.63 1.96
N TYR A 240 7.03 9.76 1.48
CA TYR A 240 5.63 9.73 1.92
C TYR A 240 5.24 8.44 2.64
N TYR A 241 6.05 7.37 2.59
CA TYR A 241 5.72 6.13 3.29
C TYR A 241 6.32 6.12 4.70
N PRO A 242 5.48 6.13 5.76
CA PRO A 242 5.96 6.16 7.14
C PRO A 242 6.63 4.85 7.57
N THR A 243 6.27 3.73 6.92
CA THR A 243 6.78 2.38 7.17
C THR A 243 7.15 1.68 5.88
N PHE A 244 8.18 0.83 5.93
CA PHE A 244 8.65 0.02 4.79
C PHE A 244 8.27 -1.47 4.91
N VAL A 245 7.68 -1.87 6.04
CA VAL A 245 7.44 -3.27 6.46
C VAL A 245 6.70 -4.12 5.42
N ARG A 246 5.79 -3.51 4.66
CA ARG A 246 5.01 -4.20 3.62
C ARG A 246 5.15 -3.60 2.22
N SER A 247 5.79 -2.43 2.12
CA SER A 247 5.83 -1.63 0.89
C SER A 247 7.17 -1.76 0.15
N PHE A 248 8.23 -2.26 0.78
CA PHE A 248 9.55 -2.37 0.15
C PHE A 248 9.55 -3.26 -1.11
N ALA A 249 8.74 -4.32 -1.12
CA ALA A 249 8.66 -5.28 -2.23
C ALA A 249 8.18 -4.64 -3.54
N TYR A 250 7.34 -3.60 -3.45
CA TYR A 250 6.88 -2.82 -4.61
C TYR A 250 7.99 -1.94 -5.21
N GLN A 251 9.13 -1.78 -4.54
CA GLN A 251 10.28 -1.04 -5.05
C GLN A 251 11.39 -2.00 -5.50
N THR A 252 11.76 -2.98 -4.68
CA THR A 252 12.91 -3.85 -4.95
C THR A 252 12.72 -4.70 -6.21
N ILE A 253 11.70 -5.56 -6.23
CA ILE A 253 11.52 -6.56 -7.29
C ILE A 253 11.19 -5.93 -8.65
N PRO A 254 10.41 -4.85 -8.77
CA PRO A 254 10.25 -4.17 -10.05
C PRO A 254 11.58 -3.70 -10.65
N MET A 255 12.49 -3.13 -9.84
CA MET A 255 13.80 -2.67 -10.31
C MET A 255 14.73 -3.84 -10.69
N TYR A 256 14.87 -4.85 -9.82
CA TYR A 256 15.66 -6.05 -10.13
C TYR A 256 15.08 -6.80 -11.34
N GLY A 257 13.77 -7.02 -11.33
CA GLY A 257 13.03 -7.77 -12.33
C GLY A 257 13.12 -7.11 -13.71
N TYR A 258 13.06 -5.79 -13.79
CA TYR A 258 13.27 -5.06 -15.04
C TYR A 258 14.66 -5.33 -15.63
N MET A 259 15.71 -5.22 -14.83
CA MET A 259 17.08 -5.52 -15.29
C MET A 259 17.25 -7.00 -15.63
N LEU A 260 16.64 -7.91 -14.84
CA LEU A 260 16.63 -9.35 -15.13
C LEU A 260 15.91 -9.66 -16.44
N SER A 261 14.83 -8.95 -16.77
CA SER A 261 14.09 -9.15 -18.02
C SER A 261 14.96 -8.90 -19.26
N GLN A 262 15.93 -7.99 -19.14
CA GLN A 262 16.91 -7.66 -20.17
C GLN A 262 18.06 -8.68 -20.21
N ALA A 263 18.57 -9.08 -19.05
CA ALA A 263 19.73 -9.97 -18.96
C ALA A 263 19.37 -11.46 -19.18
N LYS A 264 18.18 -11.88 -18.75
CA LYS A 264 17.69 -13.27 -18.83
C LYS A 264 16.19 -13.26 -19.18
N PRO A 265 15.84 -13.07 -20.46
CA PRO A 265 14.44 -13.06 -20.90
C PRO A 265 13.67 -14.30 -20.44
N GLY A 266 12.55 -14.09 -19.74
CA GLY A 266 11.71 -15.16 -19.22
C GLY A 266 12.16 -15.77 -17.89
N TRP A 267 13.09 -15.14 -17.17
CA TRP A 267 13.50 -15.55 -15.82
C TRP A 267 12.31 -15.79 -14.88
N ASN A 268 11.26 -14.99 -15.01
CA ASN A 268 10.08 -15.03 -14.15
C ASN A 268 9.23 -16.30 -14.34
N ARG A 269 9.26 -16.96 -15.52
CA ARG A 269 8.42 -18.14 -15.80
C ARG A 269 8.78 -19.38 -15.00
N GLN A 270 9.96 -19.40 -14.38
CA GLN A 270 10.42 -20.52 -13.54
C GLN A 270 10.10 -20.30 -12.06
N LEU A 271 9.55 -19.13 -11.71
CA LEU A 271 9.24 -18.80 -10.33
C LEU A 271 8.01 -19.56 -9.84
N ASN A 272 8.04 -19.90 -8.55
CA ASN A 272 6.92 -20.47 -7.80
C ASN A 272 7.10 -20.15 -6.30
N SER A 273 6.21 -20.66 -5.46
CA SER A 273 6.25 -20.43 -4.00
C SER A 273 7.53 -20.87 -3.27
N GLN A 274 8.39 -21.69 -3.87
CA GLN A 274 9.66 -22.16 -3.30
C GLN A 274 10.88 -21.44 -3.87
N SER A 275 10.68 -20.50 -4.79
CA SER A 275 11.78 -19.73 -5.37
C SER A 275 12.43 -18.82 -4.34
N ASN A 276 13.75 -18.66 -4.44
CA ASN A 276 14.48 -17.64 -3.68
C ASN A 276 15.05 -16.61 -4.66
N LEU A 277 14.54 -15.39 -4.59
CA LEU A 277 14.85 -14.31 -5.53
C LEU A 277 16.28 -13.80 -5.34
N THR A 278 16.80 -13.78 -4.12
CA THR A 278 18.14 -13.24 -3.85
C THR A 278 19.24 -14.07 -4.51
N PRO A 279 19.35 -15.39 -4.30
CA PRO A 279 20.29 -16.24 -5.04
C PRO A 279 20.08 -16.22 -6.56
N LEU A 280 18.82 -16.14 -7.02
CA LEU A 280 18.51 -16.05 -8.45
C LEU A 280 19.13 -14.78 -9.06
N ILE A 281 18.96 -13.63 -8.41
CA ILE A 281 19.52 -12.35 -8.85
C ILE A 281 21.05 -12.40 -8.84
N VAL A 282 21.65 -12.88 -7.73
CA VAL A 282 23.11 -13.03 -7.59
C VAL A 282 23.68 -13.90 -8.72
N GLN A 283 23.05 -15.04 -9.01
CA GLN A 283 23.48 -15.94 -10.07
C GLN A 283 23.30 -15.31 -11.47
N ALA A 284 22.17 -14.66 -11.73
CA ALA A 284 21.86 -14.08 -13.04
C ALA A 284 22.85 -12.98 -13.45
N PHE A 285 23.29 -12.17 -12.48
CA PHE A 285 24.27 -11.10 -12.71
C PHE A 285 25.72 -11.49 -12.35
N LYS A 286 25.97 -12.76 -12.00
CA LYS A 286 27.29 -13.28 -11.63
C LYS A 286 27.98 -12.43 -10.55
N LEU A 287 27.22 -12.07 -9.51
CA LEU A 287 27.71 -11.20 -8.45
C LEU A 287 28.53 -12.01 -7.45
N SER A 288 29.75 -11.53 -7.16
CA SER A 288 30.61 -12.11 -6.12
C SER A 288 30.44 -11.30 -4.83
N ILE A 289 29.51 -11.74 -3.97
CA ILE A 289 29.26 -11.06 -2.68
C ILE A 289 30.52 -11.15 -1.80
N PRO A 290 31.00 -10.03 -1.23
CA PRO A 290 32.17 -10.03 -0.37
C PRO A 290 31.97 -10.92 0.86
N ALA A 291 33.02 -11.62 1.30
CA ALA A 291 32.95 -12.45 2.51
C ALA A 291 32.76 -11.62 3.79
N ASP A 292 33.41 -10.45 3.88
CA ASP A 292 33.15 -9.46 4.93
C ASP A 292 32.13 -8.44 4.44
N VAL A 293 30.85 -8.84 4.49
CA VAL A 293 29.72 -8.05 3.98
C VAL A 293 29.58 -6.74 4.75
N LYS A 294 29.85 -6.75 6.07
CA LYS A 294 29.78 -5.56 6.93
C LYS A 294 30.75 -4.47 6.50
N THR A 295 32.02 -4.83 6.34
CA THR A 295 33.06 -3.86 5.93
C THR A 295 32.79 -3.36 4.52
N ALA A 296 32.38 -4.25 3.61
CA ALA A 296 32.02 -3.88 2.24
C ALA A 296 30.82 -2.92 2.20
N ALA A 297 29.72 -3.23 2.89
CA ALA A 297 28.55 -2.37 2.98
C ALA A 297 28.90 -0.99 3.54
N THR A 298 29.70 -0.93 4.61
CA THR A 298 30.14 0.35 5.20
C THR A 298 30.96 1.19 4.21
N ASN A 299 31.82 0.55 3.42
CA ASN A 299 32.61 1.25 2.42
C ASN A 299 31.76 1.74 1.24
N TYR A 300 30.89 0.88 0.69
CA TYR A 300 30.03 1.21 -0.44
C TYR A 300 29.01 2.29 -0.11
N ALA A 301 28.57 2.40 1.15
CA ALA A 301 27.59 3.41 1.57
C ALA A 301 28.00 4.85 1.22
N ARG A 302 29.31 5.14 1.17
CA ARG A 302 29.83 6.48 0.81
C ARG A 302 29.44 6.91 -0.60
N GLU A 303 29.23 5.97 -1.52
CA GLU A 303 28.84 6.25 -2.91
C GLU A 303 27.34 6.56 -3.06
N TYR A 304 26.53 6.28 -2.03
CA TYR A 304 25.07 6.37 -2.07
C TYR A 304 24.50 7.26 -0.97
N ASN A 305 25.23 8.32 -0.59
CA ASN A 305 24.86 9.27 0.46
C ASN A 305 24.59 8.60 1.83
N GLY A 306 25.38 7.57 2.17
CA GLY A 306 25.27 6.80 3.40
C GLY A 306 25.20 7.64 4.68
N ASP A 307 26.03 8.66 4.80
CA ASP A 307 26.06 9.52 5.98
C ASP A 307 24.76 10.32 6.16
N ALA A 308 24.19 10.82 5.05
CA ALA A 308 22.91 11.55 5.08
C ALA A 308 21.75 10.61 5.42
N VAL A 309 21.70 9.42 4.81
CA VAL A 309 20.70 8.38 5.11
C VAL A 309 20.77 7.98 6.58
N ALA A 310 21.97 7.76 7.12
CA ALA A 310 22.17 7.40 8.51
C ALA A 310 21.71 8.52 9.47
N LEU A 311 22.03 9.77 9.15
CA LEU A 311 21.61 10.92 9.95
C LEU A 311 20.08 11.08 9.98
N GLU A 312 19.42 10.92 8.83
CA GLU A 312 17.96 11.00 8.73
C GLU A 312 17.27 9.87 9.49
N GLU A 313 17.74 8.62 9.34
CA GLU A 313 17.15 7.48 10.05
C GLU A 313 17.44 7.54 11.56
N ALA A 314 18.58 8.10 11.99
CA ALA A 314 18.85 8.37 13.40
C ALA A 314 17.91 9.45 13.96
N ALA A 315 17.65 10.52 13.21
CA ALA A 315 16.68 11.55 13.60
C ALA A 315 15.25 10.98 13.68
N ARG A 316 14.85 10.13 12.73
CA ARG A 316 13.57 9.43 12.74
C ARG A 316 13.44 8.51 13.96
N GLU A 317 14.44 7.67 14.21
CA GLU A 317 14.48 6.77 15.37
C GLU A 317 14.39 7.55 16.68
N LYS A 318 15.14 8.66 16.82
CA LYS A 318 15.07 9.52 18.00
C LYS A 318 13.65 10.04 18.25
N LYS A 319 12.97 10.55 17.22
CA LYS A 319 11.58 11.02 17.33
C LYS A 319 10.63 9.89 17.77
N ILE A 320 10.80 8.69 17.24
CA ILE A 320 9.99 7.52 17.63
C ILE A 320 10.25 7.14 19.08
N GLN A 321 11.50 7.14 19.53
CA GLN A 321 11.84 6.85 20.94
C GLN A 321 11.30 7.91 21.89
N GLU A 322 11.36 9.19 21.52
CA GLU A 322 10.74 10.28 22.28
C GLU A 322 9.22 10.10 22.36
N GLN A 323 8.57 9.70 21.26
CA GLN A 323 7.14 9.44 21.21
C GLN A 323 6.75 8.22 22.06
N ILE A 324 7.49 7.11 21.98
CA ILE A 324 7.28 5.92 22.82
C ILE A 324 7.46 6.28 24.30
N ALA A 325 8.48 7.05 24.65
CA ALA A 325 8.71 7.50 26.02
C ALA A 325 7.56 8.38 26.52
N ALA A 326 7.08 9.33 25.71
CA ALA A 326 5.95 10.18 26.03
C ALA A 326 4.66 9.37 26.24
N TYR A 327 4.34 8.43 25.33
CA TYR A 327 3.16 7.58 25.49
C TYR A 327 3.28 6.61 26.66
N THR A 328 4.48 6.08 26.92
CA THR A 328 4.73 5.23 28.10
C THR A 328 4.50 6.03 29.38
N GLN A 329 4.93 7.29 29.41
CA GLN A 329 4.67 8.16 30.55
C GLN A 329 3.16 8.38 30.73
N LEU A 330 2.44 8.69 29.65
CA LEU A 330 1.03 9.08 29.67
C LEU A 330 0.07 7.92 29.98
N PHE A 331 0.30 6.74 29.39
CA PHE A 331 -0.66 5.62 29.44
C PHE A 331 -0.26 4.48 30.37
N ILE A 332 0.95 4.51 30.94
CA ILE A 332 1.45 3.40 31.78
C ILE A 332 1.95 3.93 33.13
N LYS A 333 2.84 4.91 33.13
CA LYS A 333 3.52 5.35 34.36
C LYS A 333 2.69 6.34 35.19
N GLN A 334 1.95 7.24 34.54
CA GLN A 334 1.06 8.18 35.22
C GLN A 334 -0.32 7.60 35.43
N ALA A 335 -1.07 8.20 36.35
CA ALA A 335 -2.48 7.90 36.49
C ALA A 335 -3.21 8.18 35.17
N HIS A 336 -4.13 7.29 34.80
CA HIS A 336 -4.77 7.27 33.49
C HIS A 336 -6.20 6.72 33.59
N THR A 337 -6.91 6.68 32.47
CA THR A 337 -8.28 6.15 32.38
C THR A 337 -8.27 4.83 31.64
N GLU A 338 -8.78 3.76 32.26
CA GLU A 338 -8.95 2.44 31.66
C GLU A 338 -10.42 2.19 31.29
N LEU A 339 -10.67 1.88 30.02
CA LEU A 339 -12.01 1.51 29.52
C LEU A 339 -11.96 0.05 29.06
N ARG A 340 -12.52 -0.86 29.86
CA ARG A 340 -12.62 -2.28 29.51
C ARG A 340 -13.72 -2.49 28.47
N PHE A 341 -13.44 -3.36 27.49
CA PHE A 341 -14.39 -3.63 26.42
C PHE A 341 -15.48 -4.61 26.83
N VAL A 342 -16.65 -4.48 26.21
CA VAL A 342 -17.76 -5.42 26.34
C VAL A 342 -18.20 -5.93 24.97
N LYS A 343 -18.43 -5.02 24.02
CA LYS A 343 -18.83 -5.28 22.64
C LYS A 343 -18.25 -4.21 21.71
N MET A 344 -16.92 -4.15 21.69
CA MET A 344 -16.15 -3.14 20.97
C MET A 344 -16.29 -3.25 19.44
N ASN A 345 -16.38 -2.10 18.79
CA ASN A 345 -16.10 -1.89 17.37
C ASN A 345 -15.18 -0.66 17.22
N ILE A 346 -14.14 -0.76 16.38
CA ILE A 346 -13.07 0.25 16.26
C ILE A 346 -12.83 0.67 14.80
N SER A 347 -12.52 1.96 14.61
CA SER A 347 -11.96 2.52 13.38
C SER A 347 -10.71 3.34 13.71
N PHE A 348 -9.64 3.20 12.92
CA PHE A 348 -8.36 3.88 13.13
C PHE A 348 -7.56 4.02 11.84
N ASN A 349 -6.47 4.80 11.87
CA ASN A 349 -5.48 4.85 10.80
C ASN A 349 -4.38 3.81 11.06
N PRO A 350 -4.22 2.76 10.23
CA PRO A 350 -3.21 1.73 10.44
C PRO A 350 -1.77 2.20 10.15
N SER A 351 -1.59 3.35 9.48
CA SER A 351 -0.29 3.81 8.98
C SER A 351 0.54 4.60 9.99
N ASN A 352 0.01 4.90 11.18
CA ASN A 352 0.69 5.73 12.18
C ASN A 352 0.65 5.14 13.61
N ILE A 353 0.35 3.86 13.74
CA ILE A 353 0.32 3.18 15.04
C ILE A 353 1.72 3.02 15.62
N VAL A 354 1.84 3.07 16.95
CA VAL A 354 3.11 3.00 17.67
C VAL A 354 3.07 1.87 18.70
N PRO A 355 3.75 0.73 18.44
CA PRO A 355 3.87 -0.34 19.41
C PRO A 355 4.63 0.11 20.66
N ILE A 356 4.18 -0.33 21.84
CA ILE A 356 4.91 -0.21 23.10
C ILE A 356 5.12 -1.63 23.64
N ASP A 357 6.37 -2.08 23.59
CA ASP A 357 6.76 -3.45 23.93
C ASP A 357 6.26 -3.86 25.32
N GLY A 358 5.53 -4.98 25.38
CA GLY A 358 4.98 -5.55 26.60
C GLY A 358 3.64 -4.95 27.06
N TYR A 359 3.18 -3.84 26.47
CA TYR A 359 1.96 -3.14 26.91
C TYR A 359 0.85 -3.12 25.86
N GLY A 360 1.19 -2.93 24.59
CA GLY A 360 0.21 -2.90 23.50
C GLY A 360 0.59 -1.96 22.37
N THR A 361 -0.40 -1.29 21.79
CA THR A 361 -0.19 -0.38 20.64
C THR A 361 -0.94 0.92 20.84
N VAL A 362 -0.24 2.04 20.68
CA VAL A 362 -0.85 3.36 20.67
C VAL A 362 -1.37 3.67 19.29
N TYR A 363 -2.63 4.10 19.22
CA TYR A 363 -3.23 4.61 18.00
C TYR A 363 -3.40 6.12 18.18
N PRO A 364 -2.71 6.95 17.39
CA PRO A 364 -2.82 8.41 17.50
C PRO A 364 -4.25 8.93 17.33
N THR A 365 -5.00 8.29 16.44
CA THR A 365 -6.41 8.59 16.20
C THR A 365 -7.21 7.30 16.16
N MET A 366 -8.33 7.25 16.89
CA MET A 366 -9.24 6.12 16.84
C MET A 366 -10.65 6.56 17.23
N ARG A 367 -11.64 5.77 16.79
CA ARG A 367 -13.02 5.85 17.29
C ARG A 367 -13.45 4.47 17.72
N ILE A 368 -13.85 4.32 18.97
CA ILE A 368 -14.37 3.08 19.54
C ILE A 368 -15.85 3.29 19.89
N SER A 369 -16.69 2.35 19.48
CA SER A 369 -18.07 2.22 19.96
C SER A 369 -18.16 0.93 20.77
N ASP A 370 -18.76 1.01 21.95
CA ASP A 370 -18.96 -0.13 22.85
C ASP A 370 -20.31 0.02 23.59
N ALA A 371 -20.65 -0.93 24.47
CA ALA A 371 -21.83 -0.90 25.32
C ALA A 371 -21.86 0.33 26.24
N TRP A 372 -20.70 0.80 26.72
CA TRP A 372 -20.57 1.96 27.58
C TRP A 372 -20.71 3.31 26.84
N GLY A 373 -20.62 3.33 25.51
CA GLY A 373 -20.71 4.56 24.74
C GLY A 373 -19.72 4.65 23.58
N ILE A 374 -19.31 5.87 23.24
CA ILE A 374 -18.44 6.17 22.10
C ILE A 374 -17.23 6.97 22.57
N LEU A 375 -16.04 6.40 22.38
CA LEU A 375 -14.76 7.08 22.55
C LEU A 375 -14.27 7.61 21.20
N THR A 376 -13.91 8.88 21.13
CA THR A 376 -13.20 9.48 20.01
C THR A 376 -11.86 10.02 20.49
N VAL A 377 -10.78 9.64 19.81
CA VAL A 377 -9.38 9.96 20.17
C VAL A 377 -8.72 10.68 19.02
N THR A 378 -8.01 11.76 19.34
CA THR A 378 -7.26 12.60 18.40
C THR A 378 -5.79 12.78 18.79
N GLU A 379 -5.39 12.52 20.05
CA GLU A 379 -3.98 12.65 20.51
C GLU A 379 -3.44 11.37 21.18
N GLY A 380 -3.89 10.21 20.74
CA GLY A 380 -3.37 8.92 21.19
C GLY A 380 -4.22 8.23 22.25
N ALA A 381 -4.33 6.91 22.09
CA ALA A 381 -4.82 6.00 23.12
C ALA A 381 -4.11 4.65 22.97
N LEU A 382 -3.81 4.00 24.09
CA LEU A 382 -3.14 2.70 24.13
C LEU A 382 -4.18 1.59 24.14
N MET A 383 -4.24 0.80 23.07
CA MET A 383 -4.92 -0.49 23.07
C MET A 383 -4.04 -1.51 23.79
N SER A 384 -4.60 -2.24 24.77
CA SER A 384 -3.84 -3.29 25.46
C SER A 384 -3.41 -4.40 24.49
N ALA A 385 -2.28 -5.05 24.78
CA ALA A 385 -1.81 -6.19 23.99
C ALA A 385 -2.83 -7.34 23.92
N GLN A 386 -3.66 -7.48 24.95
CA GLN A 386 -4.73 -8.49 25.05
C GLN A 386 -6.02 -8.07 24.35
N TRP A 387 -6.10 -6.84 23.82
CA TRP A 387 -7.31 -6.28 23.20
C TRP A 387 -8.55 -6.33 24.11
N ASP A 388 -8.36 -6.23 25.43
CA ASP A 388 -9.42 -6.28 26.44
C ASP A 388 -9.79 -4.90 27.00
N LYS A 389 -8.95 -3.88 26.76
CA LYS A 389 -9.18 -2.50 27.18
C LYS A 389 -8.45 -1.48 26.31
N VAL A 390 -8.95 -0.24 26.35
CA VAL A 390 -8.24 0.94 25.87
C VAL A 390 -7.88 1.85 27.06
N ILE A 391 -6.70 2.45 26.99
CA ILE A 391 -6.19 3.39 27.99
C ILE A 391 -6.07 4.78 27.34
N VAL A 392 -6.61 5.79 28.01
CA VAL A 392 -6.49 7.21 27.65
C VAL A 392 -5.98 8.02 28.83
N GLY A 393 -5.58 9.28 28.60
CA GLY A 393 -5.15 10.16 29.69
C GLY A 393 -6.26 10.44 30.71
N LEU A 394 -5.93 11.16 31.80
CA LEU A 394 -6.92 11.56 32.80
C LEU A 394 -8.02 12.44 32.20
N PRO A 395 -9.27 12.33 32.72
CA PRO A 395 -10.33 13.24 32.33
C PRO A 395 -10.06 14.65 32.87
N GLN A 396 -10.42 15.66 32.10
CA GLN A 396 -10.40 17.07 32.47
C GLN A 396 -11.79 17.57 32.87
N ASN A 397 -12.85 17.07 32.21
CA ASN A 397 -14.24 17.36 32.56
C ASN A 397 -15.04 16.07 32.56
N VAL A 398 -15.88 15.88 33.57
CA VAL A 398 -16.74 14.70 33.75
C VAL A 398 -18.17 15.17 33.97
N THR A 399 -19.09 14.70 33.13
CA THR A 399 -20.55 14.85 33.28
C THR A 399 -21.21 13.49 33.09
N ASP A 400 -22.52 13.39 33.36
CA ASP A 400 -23.27 12.13 33.23
C ASP A 400 -23.32 11.57 31.79
N GLN A 401 -23.14 12.42 30.78
CA GLN A 401 -23.27 12.04 29.37
C GLN A 401 -21.98 12.20 28.56
N LEU A 402 -21.05 13.03 29.04
CA LEU A 402 -19.83 13.36 28.31
C LEU A 402 -18.65 13.50 29.28
N VAL A 403 -17.59 12.78 28.98
CA VAL A 403 -16.29 12.93 29.62
C VAL A 403 -15.28 13.38 28.57
N THR A 404 -14.45 14.37 28.90
CA THR A 404 -13.41 14.87 27.99
C THR A 404 -12.07 14.90 28.71
N GLY A 405 -11.01 14.51 28.01
CA GLY A 405 -9.64 14.78 28.42
C GLY A 405 -8.84 15.33 27.24
N GLN A 406 -7.53 15.53 27.45
CA GLN A 406 -6.68 16.03 26.39
C GLN A 406 -6.65 15.05 25.21
N GLY A 407 -7.15 15.49 24.05
CA GLY A 407 -7.16 14.69 22.83
C GLY A 407 -8.09 13.49 22.83
N TRP A 408 -9.08 13.44 23.71
CA TRP A 408 -10.13 12.41 23.66
C TRP A 408 -11.45 12.89 24.26
N LYS A 409 -12.56 12.32 23.77
CA LYS A 409 -13.90 12.49 24.33
C LYS A 409 -14.63 11.16 24.40
N LEU A 410 -15.43 10.99 25.44
CA LEU A 410 -16.21 9.79 25.74
C LEU A 410 -17.66 10.19 25.96
N GLU A 411 -18.51 9.86 25.00
CA GLU A 411 -19.97 10.01 25.09
C GLU A 411 -20.53 8.76 25.77
N LEU A 412 -21.06 8.91 26.98
CA LEU A 412 -21.51 7.79 27.83
C LEU A 412 -22.96 7.42 27.55
N ASN A 413 -23.22 6.12 27.49
CA ASN A 413 -24.58 5.59 27.54
C ASN A 413 -25.12 5.62 28.98
N LYS A 414 -26.46 5.69 29.13
CA LYS A 414 -27.11 5.60 30.44
C LYS A 414 -26.71 4.31 31.18
N GLY A 415 -26.52 4.41 32.50
CA GLY A 415 -26.13 3.29 33.35
C GLY A 415 -24.62 3.04 33.40
N TYR A 416 -23.81 3.94 32.86
CA TYR A 416 -22.36 3.93 33.00
C TYR A 416 -21.88 5.25 33.59
N ASN A 417 -20.93 5.17 34.52
CA ASN A 417 -20.22 6.33 35.05
C ASN A 417 -18.71 6.05 35.10
N LEU A 418 -17.92 7.12 35.15
CA LEU A 418 -16.49 7.04 35.33
C LEU A 418 -16.15 7.31 36.80
N GLU A 419 -15.46 6.39 37.46
CA GLU A 419 -15.05 6.51 38.86
C GLU A 419 -13.53 6.50 39.00
N LYS A 420 -13.03 7.29 39.96
CA LYS A 420 -11.61 7.33 40.31
C LYS A 420 -11.30 6.27 41.36
N ASP A 421 -10.25 5.48 41.15
CA ASP A 421 -9.76 4.49 42.11
C ASP A 421 -8.73 5.07 43.11
N ALA A 422 -8.31 4.24 44.07
CA ALA A 422 -7.36 4.62 45.11
C ALA A 422 -5.94 4.95 44.58
N THR A 423 -5.59 4.47 43.38
CA THR A 423 -4.31 4.76 42.71
C THR A 423 -4.37 6.04 41.87
N GLY A 424 -5.57 6.61 41.74
CA GLY A 424 -5.83 7.82 40.99
C GLY A 424 -6.21 7.60 39.53
N ASN A 425 -6.27 6.33 39.09
CA ASN A 425 -6.77 5.98 37.78
C ASN A 425 -8.30 6.12 37.73
N TYR A 426 -8.83 6.27 36.52
CA TYR A 426 -10.26 6.26 36.27
C TYR A 426 -10.68 4.97 35.58
N ALA A 427 -11.83 4.42 35.93
CA ALA A 427 -12.40 3.26 35.28
C ALA A 427 -13.92 3.40 35.11
N LEU A 428 -14.47 2.73 34.10
CA LEU A 428 -15.91 2.63 33.93
C LEU A 428 -16.52 1.71 34.98
N LYS A 429 -17.64 2.14 35.54
CA LYS A 429 -18.51 1.31 36.36
C LYS A 429 -19.91 1.30 35.79
N LYS A 430 -20.52 0.12 35.83
CA LYS A 430 -21.92 -0.07 35.46
C LYS A 430 -22.76 0.17 36.71
N GLN A 431 -23.75 1.05 36.60
CA GLN A 431 -24.71 1.35 37.66
C GLN A 431 -25.68 0.21 37.90
#